data_AF-A0A0D6KKQ6-F1
#
_entry.id   AF-A0A0D6KKQ6-F1
#
_cell.length_a   1.000
_cell.length_b   1.000
_cell.length_c   1.000
_cell.angle_alpha   90.00
_cell.angle_beta   90.00
_cell.angle_gamma   90.00
#
_symmetry.space_group_name_H-M   'P 1'
#
loop_
_entity.id
_entity.type
_entity.pdbx_description
1 polymer ?
#
loop_
_entity_poly.entity_id
_entity_poly.type
_entity_poly.pdbx_seq_one_letter_code
_entity_poly.pdbx_strand_id
1 'polypeptide(L)'
;MHESERRGRLGRHKQLDIESTGENVENEVWFPQSFAEVVDQVKSFVLEEFDREITQNQLYYHNHEHISHVLRRAKAIFRVVAPYWQTPDGQKADDLERMHLLLELCAVAHDMVQVFIPQHQPHTSRQRSSGESENLTWEKLSNYLQALNQQLKKNSFDDSLLFQDADISIIRETIQATVCVYDPCDRSIYQPDIYDKNKDLSLVTRIIALVDINSLGIDGIDIYNREGTLIFLEENPDVIPIILDKLNHTLDKNSATENSEISENIRQRLLKRARFQVNFAKSRLQRYPQEISSFPQAVIPTLTKEIFSYLNPEIIQEIETTTPVDEDTSLEELIRFFKFEDLEQIKIQDKR
;
A
#
# COMPACT_ATOMS: atom_id res chain seq x y z
N MET A 1 9.71 65.93 -54.59
CA MET A 1 8.29 65.82 -54.95
C MET A 1 7.55 65.34 -53.72
N HIS A 2 7.04 66.26 -52.91
CA HIS A 2 5.62 66.68 -52.85
C HIS A 2 4.72 65.53 -52.38
N GLU A 3 4.37 65.51 -51.09
CA GLU A 3 3.15 66.11 -50.51
C GLU A 3 1.90 65.23 -50.71
N SER A 4 1.33 64.72 -49.62
CA SER A 4 0.17 65.39 -49.02
C SER A 4 -0.33 64.65 -47.77
N GLU A 5 -0.52 65.46 -46.73
CA GLU A 5 -1.19 65.15 -45.47
C GLU A 5 -2.71 65.04 -45.64
N ARG A 6 -3.37 64.36 -44.67
CA ARG A 6 -4.59 64.78 -43.95
C ARG A 6 -4.89 63.75 -42.86
N ARG A 7 -4.49 63.98 -41.60
CA ARG A 7 -5.20 64.67 -40.50
C ARG A 7 -6.64 64.18 -40.23
N GLY A 8 -6.87 63.66 -39.02
CA GLY A 8 -7.99 64.14 -38.19
C GLY A 8 -8.60 63.20 -37.13
N ARG A 9 -8.24 63.48 -35.86
CA ARG A 9 -9.08 63.52 -34.63
C ARG A 9 -9.33 62.26 -33.77
N LEU A 10 -8.62 62.24 -32.63
CA LEU A 10 -9.10 62.44 -31.23
C LEU A 10 -10.24 61.57 -30.69
N GLY A 11 -9.89 60.69 -29.74
CA GLY A 11 -10.80 60.03 -28.81
C GLY A 11 -10.11 59.63 -27.49
N ARG A 12 -10.19 60.55 -26.53
CA ARG A 12 -10.03 60.49 -25.05
C ARG A 12 -9.67 59.16 -24.35
N HIS A 13 -8.73 59.31 -23.40
CA HIS A 13 -8.66 58.71 -22.05
C HIS A 13 -9.66 57.60 -21.68
N LYS A 14 -9.09 56.44 -21.32
CA LYS A 14 -9.33 55.82 -20.01
C LYS A 14 -8.04 55.17 -19.52
N GLN A 15 -7.48 55.77 -18.49
CA GLN A 15 -6.44 55.22 -17.64
C GLN A 15 -7.09 54.01 -16.95
N LEU A 16 -6.57 52.81 -17.19
CA LEU A 16 -6.98 51.62 -16.44
C LEU A 16 -6.27 51.72 -15.10
N ASP A 17 -7.00 52.19 -14.10
CA ASP A 17 -6.64 52.03 -12.71
C ASP A 17 -6.53 50.52 -12.43
N ILE A 18 -5.30 50.07 -12.19
CA ILE A 18 -5.03 48.77 -11.60
C ILE A 18 -5.38 48.93 -10.12
N GLU A 19 -6.66 48.73 -9.80
CA GLU A 19 -7.07 48.45 -8.44
C GLU A 19 -6.48 47.08 -8.07
N SER A 20 -5.38 47.15 -7.33
CA SER A 20 -4.88 46.06 -6.50
C SER A 20 -5.97 45.69 -5.50
N THR A 21 -6.89 44.81 -5.89
CA THR A 21 -7.69 44.03 -4.94
C THR A 21 -6.73 43.06 -4.26
N GLY A 22 -6.06 43.55 -3.22
CA GLY A 22 -5.43 42.72 -2.22
C GLY A 22 -6.52 41.90 -1.55
N GLU A 23 -6.85 40.76 -2.14
CA GLU A 23 -7.47 39.67 -1.41
C GLU A 23 -6.41 39.19 -0.40
N ASN A 24 -6.44 39.82 0.78
CA ASN A 24 -5.96 39.18 2.00
C ASN A 24 -6.81 37.92 2.17
N VAL A 25 -6.37 36.82 1.55
CA VAL A 25 -6.70 35.49 2.03
C VAL A 25 -6.00 35.41 3.38
N GLU A 26 -6.67 35.89 4.43
CA GLU A 26 -6.35 35.50 5.79
C GLU A 26 -6.49 33.97 5.79
N ASN A 27 -5.36 33.28 5.59
CA ASN A 27 -5.26 31.87 5.88
C ASN A 27 -5.53 31.75 7.38
N GLU A 28 -6.80 31.55 7.74
CA GLU A 28 -7.19 31.19 9.09
C GLU A 28 -6.29 30.05 9.53
N VAL A 29 -5.48 30.31 10.56
CA VAL A 29 -4.59 29.31 11.13
C VAL A 29 -5.49 28.23 11.71
N TRP A 30 -5.62 27.11 11.02
CA TRP A 30 -6.40 25.98 11.48
C TRP A 30 -5.73 25.35 12.71
N PHE A 31 -6.54 25.04 13.71
CA PHE A 31 -6.10 24.49 14.99
C PHE A 31 -6.96 23.26 15.35
N PRO A 32 -6.33 22.09 15.60
CA PRO A 32 -7.07 20.88 15.90
C PRO A 32 -7.78 21.00 17.26
N GLN A 33 -9.02 20.53 17.31
CA GLN A 33 -9.88 20.49 18.49
C GLN A 33 -9.94 19.11 19.13
N SER A 34 -9.44 18.07 18.46
CA SER A 34 -9.47 16.69 18.93
C SER A 34 -8.26 15.89 18.44
N PHE A 35 -7.95 14.78 19.12
CA PHE A 35 -6.89 13.87 18.69
C PHE A 35 -7.22 13.25 17.31
N ALA A 36 -8.50 13.04 17.01
CA ALA A 36 -8.94 12.59 15.68
C ALA A 36 -8.53 13.57 14.57
N GLU A 37 -8.71 14.88 14.78
CA GLU A 37 -8.27 15.91 13.83
C GLU A 37 -6.74 15.95 13.67
N VAL A 38 -5.99 15.72 14.76
CA VAL A 38 -4.53 15.58 14.70
C VAL A 38 -4.14 14.33 13.88
N VAL A 39 -4.82 13.20 14.09
CA VAL A 39 -4.60 11.98 13.31
C VAL A 39 -4.94 12.17 11.84
N ASP A 40 -6.02 12.88 11.52
CA ASP A 40 -6.40 13.22 10.14
C ASP A 40 -5.36 14.11 9.45
N GLN A 41 -4.75 15.04 10.18
CA GLN A 41 -3.63 15.84 9.68
C GLN A 41 -2.43 14.96 9.33
N VAL A 42 -2.07 14.00 10.20
CA VAL A 42 -0.98 13.06 9.93
C VAL A 42 -1.31 12.14 8.75
N LYS A 43 -2.54 11.60 8.68
CA LYS A 43 -2.98 10.79 7.52
C LYS A 43 -2.86 11.59 6.22
N SER A 44 -3.22 12.87 6.23
CA SER A 44 -3.07 13.73 5.05
C SER A 44 -1.60 13.87 4.61
N PHE A 45 -0.69 14.11 5.56
CA PHE A 45 0.75 14.12 5.28
C PHE A 45 1.23 12.77 4.69
N VAL A 46 0.81 11.66 5.29
CA VAL A 46 1.18 10.32 4.82
C VAL A 46 0.69 10.07 3.38
N LEU A 47 -0.56 10.41 3.07
CA LEU A 47 -1.14 10.23 1.74
C LEU A 47 -0.43 11.09 0.68
N GLU A 48 -0.04 12.32 1.02
CA GLU A 48 0.74 13.18 0.12
C GLU A 48 2.14 12.60 -0.17
N GLU A 49 2.81 12.03 0.84
CA GLU A 49 4.08 11.35 0.64
C GLU A 49 3.92 10.08 -0.20
N PHE A 50 2.85 9.34 0.06
CA PHE A 50 2.56 8.12 -0.66
C PHE A 50 2.24 8.38 -2.14
N ASP A 51 1.52 9.46 -2.46
CA ASP A 51 1.31 9.92 -3.85
C ASP A 51 2.62 10.21 -4.59
N ARG A 52 3.59 10.82 -3.88
CA ARG A 52 4.94 11.04 -4.43
C ARG A 52 5.62 9.71 -4.73
N GLU A 53 5.61 8.77 -3.79
CA GLU A 53 6.25 7.46 -3.92
C GLU A 53 5.60 6.62 -5.04
N ILE A 54 4.26 6.59 -5.14
CA ILE A 54 3.52 5.91 -6.22
C ILE A 54 4.01 6.40 -7.58
N THR A 55 4.13 7.72 -7.74
CA THR A 55 4.54 8.32 -9.02
C THR A 55 6.01 8.09 -9.31
N GLN A 56 6.89 8.31 -8.33
CA GLN A 56 8.35 8.23 -8.52
C GLN A 56 8.82 6.80 -8.74
N ASN A 57 8.20 5.83 -8.06
CA ASN A 57 8.61 4.44 -8.08
C ASN A 57 7.73 3.55 -8.97
N GLN A 58 6.69 4.10 -9.62
CA GLN A 58 5.73 3.33 -10.43
C GLN A 58 5.10 2.18 -9.62
N LEU A 59 4.53 2.51 -8.46
CA LEU A 59 3.93 1.52 -7.57
C LEU A 59 2.56 1.08 -8.11
N TYR A 60 2.46 -0.18 -8.54
CA TYR A 60 1.23 -0.78 -9.06
C TYR A 60 0.43 -1.48 -7.98
N TYR A 61 1.09 -2.01 -6.94
CA TYR A 61 0.44 -2.69 -5.82
C TYR A 61 0.38 -1.81 -4.58
N HIS A 62 1.53 -1.30 -4.13
CA HIS A 62 1.58 -0.44 -2.93
C HIS A 62 1.07 0.96 -3.29
N ASN A 63 -0.25 1.08 -3.42
CA ASN A 63 -0.97 2.28 -3.82
C ASN A 63 -2.24 2.49 -2.95
N HIS A 64 -3.04 3.53 -3.25
CA HIS A 64 -4.24 3.87 -2.47
C HIS A 64 -5.26 2.75 -2.33
N GLU A 65 -5.36 1.87 -3.33
CA GLU A 65 -6.26 0.72 -3.30
C GLU A 65 -5.80 -0.31 -2.26
N HIS A 66 -4.50 -0.62 -2.22
CA HIS A 66 -3.90 -1.47 -1.18
C HIS A 66 -4.15 -0.90 0.23
N ILE A 67 -3.85 0.38 0.45
CA ILE A 67 -4.15 1.04 1.74
C ILE A 67 -5.63 0.90 2.11
N SER A 68 -6.53 1.14 1.15
CA SER A 68 -7.97 1.04 1.38
C SER A 68 -8.40 -0.39 1.74
N HIS A 69 -7.79 -1.39 1.11
CA HIS A 69 -8.03 -2.80 1.42
C HIS A 69 -7.52 -3.16 2.82
N VAL A 70 -6.27 -2.79 3.15
CA VAL A 70 -5.69 -2.99 4.49
C VAL A 70 -6.56 -2.34 5.56
N LEU A 71 -6.95 -1.09 5.39
CA LEU A 71 -7.81 -0.37 6.33
C LEU A 71 -9.17 -1.07 6.52
N ARG A 72 -9.82 -1.49 5.42
CA ARG A 72 -11.11 -2.20 5.49
C ARG A 72 -10.97 -3.52 6.26
N ARG A 73 -9.96 -4.32 5.93
CA ARG A 73 -9.68 -5.61 6.60
C ARG A 73 -9.38 -5.38 8.09
N ALA A 74 -8.55 -4.39 8.41
CA ALA A 74 -8.18 -4.03 9.78
C ALA A 74 -9.42 -3.63 10.59
N LYS A 75 -10.29 -2.80 10.04
CA LYS A 75 -11.57 -2.41 10.66
C LYS A 75 -12.49 -3.61 10.90
N ALA A 76 -12.53 -4.57 9.99
CA ALA A 76 -13.32 -5.78 10.16
C ALA A 76 -12.84 -6.62 11.36
N ILE A 77 -11.53 -6.82 11.50
CA ILE A 77 -10.96 -7.52 12.66
C ILE A 77 -11.14 -6.70 13.94
N PHE A 78 -10.86 -5.40 13.91
CA PHE A 78 -10.98 -4.54 15.08
C PHE A 78 -12.39 -4.57 15.69
N ARG A 79 -13.45 -4.57 14.86
CA ARG A 79 -14.84 -4.68 15.34
C ARG A 79 -15.12 -5.96 16.12
N VAL A 80 -14.47 -7.07 15.74
CA VAL A 80 -14.61 -8.36 16.43
C VAL A 80 -13.79 -8.37 17.72
N VAL A 81 -12.61 -7.75 17.72
CA VAL A 81 -11.66 -7.76 18.83
C VAL A 81 -12.01 -6.75 19.92
N ALA A 82 -12.45 -5.55 19.55
CA ALA A 82 -12.68 -4.42 20.45
C ALA A 82 -13.56 -4.74 21.69
N PRO A 83 -14.67 -5.51 21.59
CA PRO A 83 -15.47 -5.89 22.76
C PRO A 83 -14.71 -6.70 23.81
N TYR A 84 -13.64 -7.38 23.41
CA TYR A 84 -12.82 -8.25 24.25
C TYR A 84 -11.48 -7.62 24.62
N TRP A 85 -11.23 -6.40 24.17
CA TRP A 85 -10.02 -5.66 24.51
C TRP A 85 -10.06 -5.30 26.00
N GLN A 86 -9.10 -5.81 26.76
CA GLN A 86 -8.88 -5.42 28.15
C GLN A 86 -7.62 -4.57 28.18
N THR A 87 -7.76 -3.30 28.53
CA THR A 87 -6.60 -2.50 28.92
C THR A 87 -6.12 -2.97 30.29
N PRO A 88 -4.81 -2.96 30.57
CA PRO A 88 -4.26 -3.36 31.88
C PRO A 88 -4.93 -2.66 33.07
N ASP A 89 -5.45 -1.44 32.86
CA ASP A 89 -6.03 -0.60 33.90
C ASP A 89 -7.58 -0.53 33.89
N GLY A 90 -8.25 -1.28 33.01
CA GLY A 90 -9.71 -1.38 32.98
C GLY A 90 -10.46 -0.12 32.49
N GLN A 91 -9.76 0.92 32.00
CA GLN A 91 -10.36 2.06 31.30
C GLN A 91 -10.70 1.65 29.86
N LYS A 92 -11.98 1.75 29.47
CA LYS A 92 -12.48 1.03 28.28
C LYS A 92 -12.91 1.90 27.10
N ALA A 93 -13.37 3.13 27.28
CA ALA A 93 -14.02 3.85 26.18
C ALA A 93 -13.04 4.74 25.39
N ASP A 94 -12.38 5.69 26.05
CA ASP A 94 -11.50 6.67 25.40
C ASP A 94 -10.24 6.00 24.83
N ASP A 95 -9.72 4.98 25.52
CA ASP A 95 -8.59 4.17 25.04
C ASP A 95 -8.94 3.41 23.76
N LEU A 96 -10.17 2.88 23.64
CA LEU A 96 -10.60 2.14 22.44
C LEU A 96 -10.70 3.03 21.22
N GLU A 97 -11.25 4.24 21.36
CA GLU A 97 -11.31 5.20 20.26
C GLU A 97 -9.91 5.63 19.83
N ARG A 98 -9.02 5.91 20.80
CA ARG A 98 -7.62 6.22 20.50
C ARG A 98 -6.93 5.07 19.75
N MET A 99 -7.11 3.83 20.20
CA MET A 99 -6.56 2.65 19.51
C MET A 99 -7.14 2.46 18.11
N HIS A 100 -8.43 2.76 17.91
CA HIS A 100 -9.04 2.73 16.59
C HIS A 100 -8.41 3.77 15.66
N LEU A 101 -8.20 5.01 16.13
CA LEU A 101 -7.52 6.06 15.36
C LEU A 101 -6.07 5.67 15.01
N LEU A 102 -5.33 5.05 15.93
CA LEU A 102 -3.99 4.53 15.64
C LEU A 102 -4.00 3.38 14.64
N LEU A 103 -4.98 2.48 14.71
CA LEU A 103 -5.18 1.43 13.72
C LEU A 103 -5.39 2.03 12.33
N GLU A 104 -6.23 3.06 12.20
CA GLU A 104 -6.44 3.75 10.92
C GLU A 104 -5.16 4.40 10.41
N LEU A 105 -4.44 5.13 11.27
CA LEU A 105 -3.18 5.76 10.91
C LEU A 105 -2.14 4.73 10.45
N CYS A 106 -1.98 3.64 11.18
CA CYS A 106 -1.03 2.59 10.84
C CYS A 106 -1.37 1.90 9.52
N ALA A 107 -2.66 1.63 9.27
CA ALA A 107 -3.11 1.08 7.99
C ALA A 107 -2.73 1.98 6.80
N VAL A 108 -2.83 3.30 6.99
CA VAL A 108 -2.46 4.28 5.94
C VAL A 108 -0.94 4.46 5.82
N ALA A 109 -0.20 4.33 6.92
CA ALA A 109 1.21 4.66 6.94
C ALA A 109 2.17 3.49 6.68
N HIS A 110 1.76 2.23 6.87
CA HIS A 110 2.70 1.10 6.91
C HIS A 110 3.61 0.96 5.67
N ASP A 111 3.10 1.33 4.49
CA ASP A 111 3.82 1.27 3.21
C ASP A 111 4.19 2.64 2.62
N MET A 112 4.18 3.71 3.43
CA MET A 112 4.34 5.09 2.97
C MET A 112 5.56 5.31 2.08
N VAL A 113 6.69 4.63 2.34
CA VAL A 113 7.93 4.73 1.56
C VAL A 113 8.28 3.37 0.97
N GLN A 114 8.65 3.32 -0.32
CA GLN A 114 9.08 2.09 -0.99
C GLN A 114 10.45 2.25 -1.64
N VAL A 115 11.46 1.54 -1.13
CA VAL A 115 12.83 1.61 -1.66
C VAL A 115 13.22 0.32 -2.38
N PHE A 116 13.70 0.49 -3.61
CA PHE A 116 14.22 -0.59 -4.45
C PHE A 116 15.73 -0.51 -4.58
N ILE A 117 16.38 -1.67 -4.59
CA ILE A 117 17.81 -1.80 -4.87
C ILE A 117 18.06 -1.38 -6.33
N PRO A 118 19.03 -0.49 -6.61
CA PRO A 118 19.36 -0.10 -7.97
C PRO A 118 19.69 -1.31 -8.86
N GLN A 119 19.05 -1.37 -10.03
CA GLN A 119 19.27 -2.44 -10.99
C GLN A 119 20.37 -2.04 -11.99
N HIS A 120 21.26 -2.98 -12.29
CA HIS A 120 22.35 -2.81 -13.26
C HIS A 120 22.18 -3.68 -14.51
N GLN A 121 21.23 -4.61 -14.50
CA GLN A 121 20.95 -5.52 -15.61
C GLN A 121 19.54 -5.27 -16.17
N PRO A 122 19.39 -5.18 -17.51
CA PRO A 122 18.08 -5.05 -18.12
C PRO A 122 17.26 -6.32 -17.88
N HIS A 123 15.93 -6.19 -17.90
CA HIS A 123 14.97 -7.31 -17.82
C HIS A 123 15.12 -8.19 -16.57
N THR A 124 15.44 -7.56 -15.45
CA THR A 124 15.47 -8.20 -14.13
C THR A 124 14.35 -7.64 -13.25
N SER A 125 13.81 -8.46 -12.36
CA SER A 125 12.83 -7.99 -11.36
C SER A 125 13.52 -7.08 -10.34
N ARG A 126 12.87 -5.98 -9.96
CA ARG A 126 13.31 -5.10 -8.87
C ARG A 126 13.37 -5.91 -7.58
N GLN A 127 14.29 -5.52 -6.71
CA GLN A 127 14.46 -6.13 -5.40
C GLN A 127 14.37 -5.06 -4.32
N ARG A 128 13.92 -5.46 -3.13
CA ARG A 128 13.90 -4.62 -1.94
C ARG A 128 14.85 -5.20 -0.90
N SER A 129 15.53 -4.34 -0.16
CA SER A 129 16.25 -4.77 1.04
C SER A 129 15.24 -5.01 2.16
N SER A 130 15.37 -6.12 2.88
CA SER A 130 14.47 -6.44 4.00
C SER A 130 14.49 -5.33 5.05
N GLY A 131 13.33 -4.75 5.35
CA GLY A 131 13.16 -3.75 6.42
C GLY A 131 13.59 -2.32 6.07
N GLU A 132 14.14 -2.06 4.87
CA GLU A 132 14.62 -0.71 4.51
C GLU A 132 13.47 0.28 4.31
N SER A 133 12.44 -0.12 3.56
CA SER A 133 11.21 0.66 3.35
C SER A 133 10.52 1.01 4.66
N GLU A 134 10.39 0.04 5.56
CA GLU A 134 9.72 0.18 6.86
C GLU A 134 10.52 1.09 7.80
N ASN A 135 11.85 0.97 7.82
CA ASN A 135 12.70 1.85 8.61
C ASN A 135 12.63 3.32 8.13
N LEU A 136 12.62 3.54 6.81
CA LEU A 136 12.52 4.89 6.25
C LEU A 136 11.11 5.49 6.41
N THR A 137 10.08 4.67 6.28
CA THR A 137 8.69 5.02 6.62
C THR A 137 8.62 5.51 8.07
N TRP A 138 9.19 4.75 9.00
CA TRP A 138 9.24 5.14 10.41
C TRP A 138 10.04 6.42 10.65
N GLU A 139 11.24 6.55 10.08
CA GLU A 139 12.07 7.76 10.24
C GLU A 139 11.31 9.01 9.81
N LYS A 140 10.70 8.97 8.62
CA LYS A 140 9.98 10.09 8.05
C LYS A 140 8.74 10.45 8.87
N LEU A 141 7.94 9.46 9.25
CA LEU A 141 6.73 9.67 10.05
C LEU A 141 7.06 10.17 11.46
N SER A 142 8.05 9.57 12.13
CA SER A 142 8.43 9.97 13.49
C SER A 142 8.95 11.41 13.55
N ASN A 143 9.72 11.85 12.55
CA ASN A 143 10.14 13.24 12.42
C ASN A 143 8.94 14.20 12.29
N TYR A 144 7.95 13.84 11.47
CA TYR A 144 6.73 14.64 11.32
C TYR A 144 5.92 14.71 12.63
N LEU A 145 5.69 13.56 13.29
CA LEU A 145 4.99 13.47 14.56
C LEU A 145 5.67 14.30 15.65
N GLN A 146 7.00 14.27 15.73
CA GLN A 146 7.76 15.08 16.68
C GLN A 146 7.59 16.58 16.42
N ALA A 147 7.69 17.00 15.15
CA ALA A 147 7.50 18.40 14.77
C ALA A 147 6.08 18.88 15.08
N LEU A 148 5.06 18.06 14.77
CA LEU A 148 3.66 18.34 15.06
C LEU A 148 3.41 18.47 16.57
N ASN A 149 3.87 17.51 17.37
CA ASN A 149 3.76 17.58 18.83
C ASN A 149 4.44 18.84 19.39
N GLN A 150 5.62 19.22 18.89
CA GLN A 150 6.30 20.46 19.30
C GLN A 150 5.48 21.71 18.95
N GLN A 151 4.88 21.74 17.76
CA GLN A 151 4.02 22.85 17.32
C GLN A 151 2.78 22.96 18.22
N LEU A 152 2.10 21.86 18.52
CA LEU A 152 0.93 21.84 19.39
C LEU A 152 1.28 22.31 20.81
N LYS A 153 2.38 21.81 21.39
CA LYS A 153 2.86 22.28 22.71
C LYS A 153 3.17 23.77 22.72
N LYS A 154 3.83 24.30 21.68
CA LYS A 154 4.16 25.74 21.57
C LYS A 154 2.92 26.63 21.57
N ASN A 155 1.81 26.14 21.00
CA ASN A 155 0.53 26.84 20.97
C ASN A 155 -0.35 26.54 22.20
N SER A 156 0.19 25.90 23.24
CA SER A 156 -0.50 25.60 24.51
C SER A 156 -1.75 24.72 24.35
N PHE A 157 -1.74 23.80 23.38
CA PHE A 157 -2.78 22.78 23.26
C PHE A 157 -2.70 21.75 24.40
N ASP A 158 -3.84 21.16 24.74
CA ASP A 158 -3.97 20.11 25.76
C ASP A 158 -3.16 18.85 25.38
N ASP A 159 -2.54 18.20 26.37
CA ASP A 159 -1.69 17.03 26.14
C ASP A 159 -2.47 15.83 25.55
N SER A 160 -3.79 15.75 25.73
CA SER A 160 -4.62 14.68 25.12
C SER A 160 -4.65 14.72 23.58
N LEU A 161 -4.33 15.87 22.98
CA LEU A 161 -4.22 16.06 21.54
C LEU A 161 -2.89 15.56 20.97
N LEU A 162 -1.89 15.35 21.82
CA LEU A 162 -0.55 14.97 21.39
C LEU A 162 -0.44 13.47 21.19
N PHE A 163 0.44 13.03 20.29
CA PHE A 163 0.90 11.64 20.30
C PHE A 163 1.79 11.40 21.51
N GLN A 164 1.40 10.48 22.37
CA GLN A 164 2.13 10.05 23.54
C GLN A 164 3.15 8.97 23.17
N ASP A 165 4.11 8.71 24.06
CA ASP A 165 5.16 7.70 23.83
C ASP A 165 4.57 6.30 23.53
N ALA A 166 3.44 5.96 24.15
CA ALA A 166 2.73 4.71 23.87
C ALA A 166 2.18 4.64 22.44
N ASP A 167 1.61 5.74 21.92
CA ASP A 167 1.10 5.78 20.54
C ASP A 167 2.25 5.68 19.53
N ILE A 168 3.32 6.42 19.79
CA ILE A 168 4.55 6.43 18.98
C ILE A 168 5.16 5.01 18.96
N SER A 169 5.15 4.31 20.09
CA SER A 169 5.59 2.91 20.18
C SER A 169 4.72 1.98 19.34
N ILE A 170 3.38 2.11 19.40
CA ILE A 170 2.45 1.29 18.60
C ILE A 170 2.66 1.54 17.11
N ILE A 171 2.82 2.79 16.68
CA ILE A 171 3.05 3.15 15.28
C ILE A 171 4.35 2.50 14.78
N ARG A 172 5.44 2.67 15.53
CA ARG A 172 6.74 2.07 15.20
C ARG A 172 6.66 0.55 15.12
N GLU A 173 6.12 -0.07 16.17
CA GLU A 173 5.96 -1.51 16.27
C GLU A 173 5.15 -2.05 15.07
N THR A 174 4.08 -1.35 14.70
CA THR A 174 3.22 -1.73 13.58
C THR A 174 3.94 -1.69 12.25
N ILE A 175 4.66 -0.60 11.94
CA ILE A 175 5.46 -0.49 10.71
C ILE A 175 6.55 -1.55 10.67
N GLN A 176 7.19 -1.87 11.80
CA GLN A 176 8.24 -2.88 11.85
C GLN A 176 7.70 -4.31 11.72
N ALA A 177 6.48 -4.57 12.19
CA ALA A 177 5.87 -5.90 12.13
C ALA A 177 5.41 -6.28 10.71
N THR A 178 5.28 -5.33 9.77
CA THR A 178 4.94 -5.64 8.38
C THR A 178 6.11 -6.15 7.54
N VAL A 179 7.35 -6.06 8.07
CA VAL A 179 8.55 -6.57 7.40
C VAL A 179 8.41 -8.05 7.08
N CYS A 180 8.41 -8.39 5.80
CA CYS A 180 8.32 -9.76 5.33
C CYS A 180 9.69 -10.42 5.18
N VAL A 181 9.78 -11.70 5.55
CA VAL A 181 10.96 -12.55 5.36
C VAL A 181 10.60 -13.74 4.49
N TYR A 182 11.50 -14.12 3.59
CA TYR A 182 11.34 -15.31 2.76
C TYR A 182 11.67 -16.59 3.54
N ASP A 183 10.74 -17.54 3.53
CA ASP A 183 10.93 -18.88 4.06
C ASP A 183 11.26 -19.85 2.89
N PRO A 184 12.48 -20.40 2.83
CA PRO A 184 12.86 -21.34 1.77
C PRO A 184 12.17 -22.70 1.87
N CYS A 185 11.68 -23.10 3.05
CA CYS A 185 10.97 -24.37 3.22
C CYS A 185 9.58 -24.29 2.59
N ASP A 186 8.85 -23.20 2.88
CA ASP A 186 7.52 -22.96 2.31
C ASP A 186 7.58 -22.33 0.92
N ARG A 187 8.77 -21.85 0.49
CA ARG A 187 8.98 -21.05 -0.73
C ARG A 187 8.02 -19.84 -0.82
N SER A 188 7.85 -19.19 0.32
CA SER A 188 6.81 -18.21 0.61
C SER A 188 7.37 -17.09 1.50
N ILE A 189 6.58 -16.06 1.81
CA ILE A 189 6.93 -15.03 2.79
C ILE A 189 6.07 -15.14 4.06
N TYR A 190 6.58 -14.60 5.15
CA TYR A 190 5.87 -14.40 6.41
C TYR A 190 6.43 -13.18 7.16
N GLN A 191 5.65 -12.64 8.10
CA GLN A 191 6.09 -11.57 9.00
C GLN A 191 6.56 -12.18 10.32
N PRO A 192 7.86 -12.18 10.63
CA PRO A 192 8.41 -12.96 11.74
C PRO A 192 7.93 -12.49 13.12
N ASP A 193 7.64 -11.19 13.27
CA ASP A 193 7.26 -10.60 14.55
C ASP A 193 5.97 -11.19 15.12
N ILE A 194 5.03 -11.62 14.27
CA ILE A 194 3.79 -12.29 14.69
C ILE A 194 4.09 -13.60 15.46
N TYR A 195 5.23 -14.22 15.19
CA TYR A 195 5.61 -15.55 15.71
C TYR A 195 6.56 -15.48 16.90
N ASP A 196 7.17 -14.31 17.16
CA ASP A 196 8.12 -14.14 18.26
C ASP A 196 7.37 -14.06 19.59
N LYS A 197 7.42 -15.15 20.36
CA LYS A 197 6.80 -15.25 21.68
C LYS A 197 7.40 -14.30 22.72
N ASN A 198 8.57 -13.71 22.45
CA ASN A 198 9.20 -12.73 23.32
C ASN A 198 8.74 -11.31 23.02
N LYS A 199 8.06 -11.08 21.88
CA LYS A 199 7.46 -9.79 21.53
C LYS A 199 6.00 -9.76 21.96
N ASP A 200 5.69 -8.87 22.90
CA ASP A 200 4.31 -8.59 23.29
C ASP A 200 3.71 -7.53 22.37
N LEU A 201 3.42 -7.92 21.12
CA LEU A 201 2.89 -7.00 20.13
C LEU A 201 1.52 -6.46 20.56
N SER A 202 1.32 -5.15 20.40
CA SER A 202 0.03 -4.52 20.58
C SER A 202 -1.02 -5.12 19.65
N LEU A 203 -2.29 -5.07 20.07
CA LEU A 203 -3.39 -5.57 19.22
C LEU A 203 -3.50 -4.81 17.90
N VAL A 204 -3.21 -3.50 17.87
CA VAL A 204 -3.14 -2.72 16.62
C VAL A 204 -2.10 -3.32 15.68
N THR A 205 -0.88 -3.54 16.16
CA THR A 205 0.21 -4.16 15.37
C THR A 205 -0.20 -5.52 14.85
N ARG A 206 -0.74 -6.39 15.71
CA ARG A 206 -1.16 -7.75 15.30
C ARG A 206 -2.22 -7.70 14.22
N ILE A 207 -3.20 -6.79 14.32
CA ILE A 207 -4.24 -6.65 13.32
C ILE A 207 -3.63 -6.20 11.98
N ILE A 208 -2.83 -5.14 11.98
CA ILE A 208 -2.25 -4.57 10.75
C ILE A 208 -1.34 -5.57 10.05
N ALA A 209 -0.39 -6.17 10.78
CA ALA A 209 0.49 -7.17 10.20
C ALA A 209 -0.31 -8.33 9.59
N LEU A 210 -1.31 -8.84 10.33
CA LEU A 210 -2.16 -9.92 9.83
C LEU A 210 -2.91 -9.55 8.54
N VAL A 211 -3.48 -8.35 8.42
CA VAL A 211 -4.30 -8.00 7.24
C VAL A 211 -3.51 -7.57 6.02
N ASP A 212 -2.27 -7.13 6.21
CA ASP A 212 -1.34 -6.73 5.16
C ASP A 212 -1.08 -7.88 4.17
N ILE A 213 -0.90 -9.11 4.68
CA ILE A 213 -0.53 -10.28 3.88
C ILE A 213 -1.63 -11.35 3.74
N ASN A 214 -2.88 -11.05 4.12
CA ASN A 214 -3.98 -12.04 4.11
C ASN A 214 -5.20 -11.62 3.27
N SER A 215 -4.97 -11.00 2.11
CA SER A 215 -6.05 -10.73 1.15
C SER A 215 -6.81 -12.01 0.75
N LEU A 216 -6.10 -13.12 0.54
CA LEU A 216 -6.75 -14.40 0.23
C LEU A 216 -7.79 -14.80 1.28
N GLY A 217 -7.41 -14.79 2.56
CA GLY A 217 -8.27 -15.29 3.61
C GLY A 217 -9.54 -14.49 3.80
N ILE A 218 -9.48 -13.18 3.54
CA ILE A 218 -10.57 -12.23 3.81
C ILE A 218 -11.39 -11.91 2.56
N ASP A 219 -10.73 -11.74 1.41
CA ASP A 219 -11.36 -11.24 0.19
C ASP A 219 -11.52 -12.30 -0.91
N GLY A 220 -10.89 -13.47 -0.74
CA GLY A 220 -11.00 -14.58 -1.68
C GLY A 220 -10.07 -14.49 -2.90
N ILE A 221 -10.27 -15.44 -3.82
CA ILE A 221 -9.33 -15.73 -4.93
C ILE A 221 -9.20 -14.58 -5.92
N ASP A 222 -10.29 -13.89 -6.26
CA ASP A 222 -10.25 -12.83 -7.27
C ASP A 222 -9.36 -11.65 -6.86
N ILE A 223 -9.53 -11.16 -5.63
CA ILE A 223 -8.69 -10.08 -5.08
C ILE A 223 -7.26 -10.57 -4.90
N TYR A 224 -7.09 -11.79 -4.37
CA TYR A 224 -5.77 -12.40 -4.22
C TYR A 224 -4.99 -12.48 -5.54
N ASN A 225 -5.63 -12.93 -6.62
CA ASN A 225 -5.00 -13.03 -7.93
C ASN A 225 -4.71 -11.65 -8.52
N ARG A 226 -5.62 -10.69 -8.36
CA ARG A 226 -5.42 -9.31 -8.81
C ARG A 226 -4.24 -8.65 -8.13
N GLU A 227 -4.15 -8.73 -6.81
CA GLU A 227 -2.98 -8.25 -6.05
C GLU A 227 -1.71 -9.00 -6.49
N GLY A 228 -1.83 -10.31 -6.75
CA GLY A 228 -0.85 -11.15 -7.41
C GLY A 228 -0.24 -10.52 -8.66
N THR A 229 -1.10 -10.07 -9.58
CA THR A 229 -0.75 -9.37 -10.82
C THR A 229 -0.10 -8.01 -10.54
N LEU A 230 -0.68 -7.20 -9.66
CA LEU A 230 -0.16 -5.85 -9.38
C LEU A 230 1.25 -5.87 -8.80
N ILE A 231 1.52 -6.80 -7.89
CA ILE A 231 2.88 -7.00 -7.34
C ILE A 231 3.85 -7.40 -8.45
N PHE A 232 3.43 -8.29 -9.36
CA PHE A 232 4.28 -8.66 -10.48
C PHE A 232 4.66 -7.45 -11.34
N LEU A 233 3.70 -6.58 -11.66
CA LEU A 233 3.95 -5.36 -12.44
C LEU A 233 4.88 -4.39 -11.72
N GLU A 234 4.69 -4.22 -10.42
CA GLU A 234 5.52 -3.34 -9.61
C GLU A 234 6.98 -3.84 -9.53
N GLU A 235 7.17 -5.14 -9.40
CA GLU A 235 8.49 -5.77 -9.42
C GLU A 235 9.10 -5.79 -10.84
N ASN A 236 8.29 -5.69 -11.90
CA ASN A 236 8.71 -5.87 -13.29
C ASN A 236 8.16 -4.76 -14.21
N PRO A 237 8.48 -3.49 -13.95
CA PRO A 237 7.98 -2.36 -14.75
C PRO A 237 8.41 -2.45 -16.22
N ASP A 238 9.54 -3.11 -16.52
CA ASP A 238 10.08 -3.29 -17.86
C ASP A 238 9.17 -4.16 -18.74
N VAL A 239 8.36 -5.01 -18.13
CA VAL A 239 7.45 -5.94 -18.81
C VAL A 239 6.23 -5.21 -19.38
N ILE A 240 5.84 -4.10 -18.78
CA ILE A 240 4.61 -3.37 -19.11
C ILE A 240 4.56 -2.93 -20.57
N PRO A 241 5.54 -2.16 -21.09
CA PRO A 241 5.53 -1.75 -22.50
C PRO A 241 5.55 -2.96 -23.45
N ILE A 242 6.20 -4.06 -23.06
CA ILE A 242 6.31 -5.28 -23.88
C ILE A 242 4.97 -6.02 -23.94
N ILE A 243 4.26 -6.11 -22.82
CA ILE A 243 2.92 -6.70 -22.77
C ILE A 243 1.93 -5.81 -23.53
N LEU A 244 1.98 -4.48 -23.34
CA LEU A 244 1.12 -3.55 -24.07
C LEU A 244 1.32 -3.61 -25.58
N ASP A 245 2.56 -3.68 -26.06
CA ASP A 245 2.87 -3.85 -27.49
C ASP A 245 2.32 -5.18 -28.04
N LYS A 246 2.49 -6.28 -27.28
CA LYS A 246 1.89 -7.58 -27.62
C LYS A 246 0.36 -7.56 -27.65
N LEU A 247 -0.29 -6.86 -26.69
CA LEU A 247 -1.75 -6.76 -26.59
C LEU A 247 -2.36 -5.84 -27.65
N ASN A 248 -1.67 -4.77 -28.06
CA ASN A 248 -2.16 -3.78 -29.04
C ASN A 248 -1.92 -4.18 -30.51
N HIS A 249 -1.24 -5.31 -30.76
CA HIS A 249 -0.72 -5.78 -32.05
C HIS A 249 0.42 -4.90 -32.64
N THR A 250 1.64 -5.45 -32.79
CA THR A 250 2.46 -5.55 -34.02
C THR A 250 3.91 -5.96 -33.65
N LEU A 251 4.13 -7.12 -33.03
CA LEU A 251 5.46 -7.73 -33.16
C LEU A 251 5.56 -8.27 -34.58
N ASP A 252 6.15 -7.45 -35.44
CA ASP A 252 6.59 -7.82 -36.76
C ASP A 252 7.31 -9.18 -36.64
N LYS A 253 6.82 -10.19 -37.36
CA LYS A 253 7.27 -11.59 -37.26
C LYS A 253 8.77 -11.78 -37.62
N ASN A 254 9.47 -10.68 -37.90
CA ASN A 254 10.80 -10.61 -38.46
C ASN A 254 11.93 -10.36 -37.43
N SER A 255 11.65 -10.06 -36.14
CA SER A 255 12.69 -9.99 -35.08
C SER A 255 12.72 -11.24 -34.17
N ALA A 256 12.55 -12.41 -34.78
CA ALA A 256 12.25 -13.68 -34.11
C ALA A 256 13.26 -14.15 -33.02
N THR A 257 14.52 -13.72 -33.06
CA THR A 257 15.55 -14.17 -32.08
C THR A 257 15.58 -13.33 -30.80
N GLU A 258 15.65 -12.00 -30.89
CA GLU A 258 15.59 -11.10 -29.71
C GLU A 258 14.22 -11.15 -29.02
N ASN A 259 13.14 -11.32 -29.80
CA ASN A 259 11.81 -11.54 -29.23
C ASN A 259 11.70 -12.88 -28.48
N SER A 260 12.50 -13.90 -28.82
CA SER A 260 12.40 -15.22 -28.16
C SER A 260 13.01 -15.23 -26.77
N GLU A 261 14.20 -14.64 -26.58
CA GLU A 261 14.86 -14.59 -25.28
C GLU A 261 14.10 -13.70 -24.29
N ILE A 262 13.61 -12.54 -24.74
CA ILE A 262 12.79 -11.65 -23.93
C ILE A 262 11.45 -12.32 -23.58
N SER A 263 10.79 -12.96 -24.55
CA SER A 263 9.53 -13.67 -24.29
C SER A 263 9.75 -14.81 -23.29
N GLU A 264 10.83 -15.58 -23.42
CA GLU A 264 11.16 -16.64 -22.48
C GLU A 264 11.49 -16.09 -21.09
N ASN A 265 12.25 -15.00 -20.99
CA ASN A 265 12.53 -14.33 -19.72
C ASN A 265 11.23 -13.87 -19.03
N ILE A 266 10.30 -13.25 -19.77
CA ILE A 266 8.99 -12.85 -19.22
C ILE A 266 8.19 -14.08 -18.78
N ARG A 267 8.16 -15.14 -19.60
CA ARG A 267 7.48 -16.40 -19.29
C ARG A 267 7.99 -16.98 -17.97
N GLN A 268 9.31 -17.06 -17.79
CA GLN A 268 9.94 -17.55 -16.56
C GLN A 268 9.59 -16.70 -15.34
N ARG A 269 9.56 -15.37 -15.48
CA ARG A 269 9.18 -14.47 -14.38
C ARG A 269 7.72 -14.64 -13.97
N LEU A 270 6.80 -14.73 -14.94
CA LEU A 270 5.38 -14.99 -14.69
C LEU A 270 5.14 -16.37 -14.07
N LEU A 271 5.82 -17.40 -14.58
CA LEU A 271 5.73 -18.76 -14.05
C LEU A 271 6.24 -18.85 -12.61
N LYS A 272 7.36 -18.17 -12.32
CA LYS A 272 7.87 -18.04 -10.95
C LYS A 272 6.84 -17.37 -10.04
N ARG A 273 6.16 -16.32 -10.50
CA ARG A 273 5.10 -15.64 -9.75
C ARG A 273 3.90 -16.55 -9.50
N ALA A 274 3.43 -17.26 -10.52
CA ALA A 274 2.32 -18.21 -10.40
C ALA A 274 2.60 -19.29 -9.34
N ARG A 275 3.81 -19.88 -9.38
CA ARG A 275 4.26 -20.83 -8.35
C ARG A 275 4.35 -20.22 -6.96
N PHE A 276 4.85 -18.98 -6.87
CA PHE A 276 4.91 -18.26 -5.61
C PHE A 276 3.52 -18.05 -5.02
N GLN A 277 2.52 -17.69 -5.82
CA GLN A 277 1.14 -17.52 -5.34
C GLN A 277 0.60 -18.83 -4.73
N VAL A 278 0.72 -19.95 -5.44
CA VAL A 278 0.29 -21.25 -4.91
C VAL A 278 0.96 -21.57 -3.56
N ASN A 279 2.29 -21.41 -3.47
CA ASN A 279 3.04 -21.67 -2.23
C ASN A 279 2.65 -20.70 -1.11
N PHE A 280 2.46 -19.43 -1.44
CA PHE A 280 2.05 -18.40 -0.49
C PHE A 280 0.67 -18.72 0.09
N ALA A 281 -0.30 -19.07 -0.75
CA ALA A 281 -1.64 -19.48 -0.33
C ALA A 281 -1.61 -20.68 0.66
N LYS A 282 -0.87 -21.74 0.32
CA LYS A 282 -0.68 -22.91 1.20
C LYS A 282 -0.05 -22.51 2.54
N SER A 283 1.01 -21.69 2.48
CA SER A 283 1.73 -21.22 3.65
C SER A 283 0.85 -20.37 4.58
N ARG A 284 -0.01 -19.50 4.03
CA ARG A 284 -1.01 -18.75 4.81
C ARG A 284 -1.94 -19.68 5.58
N LEU A 285 -2.53 -20.68 4.91
CA LEU A 285 -3.41 -21.66 5.57
C LEU A 285 -2.70 -22.41 6.71
N GLN A 286 -1.46 -22.85 6.47
CA GLN A 286 -0.68 -23.59 7.46
C GLN A 286 -0.34 -22.74 8.70
N ARG A 287 -0.02 -21.47 8.49
CA ARG A 287 0.46 -20.55 9.54
C ARG A 287 -0.67 -19.91 10.35
N TYR A 288 -1.83 -19.75 9.74
CA TYR A 288 -2.96 -19.03 10.30
C TYR A 288 -3.32 -19.40 11.75
N PRO A 289 -3.36 -20.68 12.18
CA PRO A 289 -3.67 -21.03 13.57
C PRO A 289 -2.71 -20.38 14.58
N GLN A 290 -1.43 -20.23 14.23
CA GLN A 290 -0.46 -19.56 15.08
C GLN A 290 -0.62 -18.04 15.02
N GLU A 291 -0.87 -17.48 13.83
CA GLU A 291 -1.01 -16.03 13.64
C GLU A 291 -2.16 -15.43 14.44
N ILE A 292 -3.25 -16.18 14.63
CA ILE A 292 -4.40 -15.73 15.43
C ILE A 292 -4.34 -16.14 16.90
N SER A 293 -3.38 -16.97 17.30
CA SER A 293 -3.35 -17.59 18.65
C SER A 293 -3.21 -16.60 19.80
N SER A 294 -2.68 -15.40 19.51
CA SER A 294 -2.47 -14.32 20.49
C SER A 294 -3.69 -13.41 20.66
N PHE A 295 -4.74 -13.57 19.85
CA PHE A 295 -6.00 -12.87 20.07
C PHE A 295 -6.80 -13.49 21.22
N PRO A 296 -7.75 -12.76 21.83
CA PRO A 296 -8.65 -13.32 22.83
C PRO A 296 -9.32 -14.61 22.34
N GLN A 297 -9.31 -15.67 23.15
CA GLN A 297 -9.86 -16.99 22.75
C GLN A 297 -11.32 -16.92 22.29
N ALA A 298 -12.09 -15.99 22.84
CA ALA A 298 -13.49 -15.77 22.47
C ALA A 298 -13.67 -15.25 21.03
N VAL A 299 -12.67 -14.56 20.45
CA VAL A 299 -12.78 -14.00 19.09
C VAL A 299 -12.34 -14.96 18.00
N ILE A 300 -11.48 -15.92 18.32
CA ILE A 300 -10.87 -16.85 17.37
C ILE A 300 -11.93 -17.54 16.47
N PRO A 301 -13.06 -18.08 16.99
CA PRO A 301 -14.07 -18.69 16.13
C PRO A 301 -14.67 -17.74 15.09
N THR A 302 -14.92 -16.48 15.46
CA THR A 302 -15.45 -15.46 14.55
C THR A 302 -14.40 -15.05 13.53
N LEU A 303 -13.14 -14.86 13.95
CA LEU A 303 -12.04 -14.61 13.01
C LEU A 303 -11.95 -15.72 11.97
N THR A 304 -11.94 -16.99 12.38
CA THR A 304 -11.79 -18.11 11.45
C THR A 304 -13.00 -18.30 10.53
N LYS A 305 -14.23 -18.18 11.05
CA LYS A 305 -15.44 -18.55 10.29
C LYS A 305 -16.04 -17.39 9.49
N GLU A 306 -15.89 -16.16 9.96
CA GLU A 306 -16.57 -15.00 9.38
C GLU A 306 -15.59 -14.04 8.70
N ILE A 307 -14.40 -13.81 9.28
CA ILE A 307 -13.42 -12.87 8.71
C ILE A 307 -12.50 -13.55 7.71
N PHE A 308 -11.90 -14.69 8.08
CA PHE A 308 -10.96 -15.45 7.25
C PHE A 308 -11.64 -16.64 6.58
N SER A 309 -12.90 -16.48 6.17
CA SER A 309 -13.74 -17.56 5.66
C SER A 309 -13.17 -18.25 4.41
N TYR A 310 -12.33 -17.54 3.63
CA TYR A 310 -11.70 -18.08 2.43
C TYR A 310 -10.38 -18.81 2.71
N LEU A 311 -9.83 -18.73 3.92
CA LEU A 311 -8.60 -19.43 4.27
C LEU A 311 -8.90 -20.87 4.69
N ASN A 312 -9.28 -21.69 3.73
CA ASN A 312 -9.69 -23.09 3.93
C ASN A 312 -9.11 -24.02 2.85
N PRO A 313 -9.06 -25.34 3.08
CA PRO A 313 -8.47 -26.30 2.14
C PRO A 313 -9.11 -26.29 0.75
N GLU A 314 -10.42 -26.07 0.65
CA GLU A 314 -11.15 -26.06 -0.62
C GLU A 314 -10.67 -24.90 -1.51
N ILE A 315 -10.51 -23.71 -0.95
CA ILE A 315 -9.99 -22.53 -1.67
C ILE A 315 -8.52 -22.73 -2.05
N ILE A 316 -7.70 -23.33 -1.18
CA ILE A 316 -6.31 -23.64 -1.51
C ILE A 316 -6.26 -24.63 -2.68
N GLN A 317 -7.11 -25.66 -2.68
CA GLN A 317 -7.20 -26.61 -3.79
C GLN A 317 -7.65 -25.92 -5.08
N GLU A 318 -8.60 -24.99 -5.03
CA GLU A 318 -9.02 -24.22 -6.21
C GLU A 318 -7.85 -23.42 -6.79
N ILE A 319 -7.07 -22.71 -5.96
CA ILE A 319 -5.86 -21.97 -6.40
C ILE A 319 -4.85 -22.92 -7.05
N GLU A 320 -4.58 -24.06 -6.42
CA GLU A 320 -3.65 -25.08 -6.95
C GLU A 320 -4.06 -25.61 -8.32
N THR A 321 -5.37 -25.79 -8.54
CA THR A 321 -5.88 -26.36 -9.80
C THR A 321 -6.05 -25.34 -10.92
N THR A 322 -6.20 -24.05 -10.58
CA THR A 322 -6.50 -22.99 -11.56
C THR A 322 -5.28 -22.14 -11.91
N THR A 323 -4.22 -22.17 -11.10
CA THR A 323 -2.99 -21.41 -11.35
C THR A 323 -2.04 -22.23 -12.23
N PRO A 324 -1.61 -21.72 -13.39
CA PRO A 324 -0.76 -22.49 -14.31
C PRO A 324 0.69 -22.49 -13.82
N VAL A 325 1.13 -23.61 -13.26
CA VAL A 325 2.45 -23.76 -12.60
C VAL A 325 3.40 -24.70 -13.34
N ASP A 326 2.95 -25.35 -14.40
CA ASP A 326 3.74 -26.35 -15.14
C ASP A 326 4.90 -25.71 -15.91
N GLU A 327 6.02 -26.41 -16.04
CA GLU A 327 7.23 -25.87 -16.70
C GLU A 327 7.00 -25.53 -18.18
N ASP A 328 6.08 -26.22 -18.84
CA ASP A 328 5.72 -26.09 -20.24
C ASP A 328 4.56 -25.10 -20.50
N THR A 329 4.00 -24.46 -19.46
CA THR A 329 3.00 -23.40 -19.62
C THR A 329 3.53 -22.29 -20.55
N SER A 330 2.74 -21.93 -21.56
CA SER A 330 3.12 -20.90 -22.54
C SER A 330 3.03 -19.48 -21.97
N LEU A 331 3.73 -18.55 -22.61
CA LEU A 331 3.65 -17.13 -22.25
C LEU A 331 2.21 -16.58 -22.40
N GLU A 332 1.50 -16.98 -23.45
CA GLU A 332 0.13 -16.54 -23.72
C GLU A 332 -0.85 -17.01 -22.64
N GLU A 333 -0.66 -18.23 -22.14
CA GLU A 333 -1.48 -18.76 -21.04
C GLU A 333 -1.23 -18.00 -19.74
N LEU A 334 0.03 -17.72 -19.42
CA LEU A 334 0.40 -16.91 -18.26
C LEU A 334 -0.16 -15.48 -18.36
N ILE A 335 -0.01 -14.81 -19.51
CA ILE A 335 -0.57 -13.47 -19.73
C ILE A 335 -2.08 -13.45 -19.48
N ARG A 336 -2.81 -14.46 -19.99
CA ARG A 336 -4.26 -14.59 -19.77
C ARG A 336 -4.60 -14.82 -18.30
N PHE A 337 -3.82 -15.64 -17.59
CA PHE A 337 -4.05 -15.89 -16.16
C PHE A 337 -3.90 -14.60 -15.33
N PHE A 338 -2.87 -13.81 -15.61
CA PHE A 338 -2.61 -12.54 -14.91
C PHE A 338 -3.55 -11.39 -15.35
N LYS A 339 -4.32 -11.55 -16.42
CA LYS A 339 -5.36 -10.61 -16.90
C LYS A 339 -4.85 -9.17 -17.07
N PHE A 340 -3.68 -8.99 -17.68
CA PHE A 340 -3.10 -7.66 -17.88
C PHE A 340 -3.99 -6.73 -18.73
N GLU A 341 -4.82 -7.30 -19.62
CA GLU A 341 -5.77 -6.58 -20.48
C GLU A 341 -6.85 -5.80 -19.71
N ASP A 342 -7.20 -6.27 -18.51
CA ASP A 342 -8.29 -5.73 -17.69
C ASP A 342 -7.82 -4.60 -16.75
N LEU A 343 -6.51 -4.34 -16.68
CA LEU A 343 -5.95 -3.35 -15.77
C LEU A 343 -5.97 -1.95 -16.39
N GLU A 344 -6.96 -1.14 -16.01
CA GLU A 344 -7.01 0.29 -16.36
C GLU A 344 -5.78 1.07 -15.87
N GLN A 345 -5.18 0.62 -14.76
CA GLN A 345 -3.99 1.23 -14.14
C GLN A 345 -2.78 1.21 -15.08
N ILE A 346 -2.64 0.16 -15.91
CA ILE A 346 -1.61 0.09 -16.95
C ILE A 346 -1.82 1.19 -18.02
N LYS A 347 -3.08 1.53 -18.33
CA LYS A 347 -3.43 2.50 -19.38
C LYS A 347 -3.31 3.96 -18.94
N ILE A 348 -3.29 4.23 -17.63
CA ILE A 348 -3.25 5.58 -17.04
C ILE A 348 -1.82 6.02 -16.75
N GLN A 349 -0.97 5.12 -16.26
CA GLN A 349 0.44 5.46 -15.96
C GLN A 349 1.31 5.60 -17.23
N ASP A 350 0.94 5.01 -18.35
CA ASP A 350 1.64 5.16 -19.65
C ASP A 350 1.32 6.50 -20.38
N LYS A 351 0.38 7.29 -19.86
CA LYS A 351 -0.03 8.59 -20.44
C LYS A 351 0.55 9.81 -19.71
N ARG A 352 1.30 9.61 -18.63
CA ARG A 352 2.02 10.65 -17.89
C ARG A 352 3.51 10.49 -18.12
#